data_AF-A0A9C9K2C3-F1
#
_entry.id   AF-A0A9C9K2C3-F1
#
_cell.length_a   1.000
_cell.length_b   1.000
_cell.length_c   1.000
_cell.angle_alpha   90.00
_cell.angle_beta   90.00
_cell.angle_gamma   90.00
#
_symmetry.space_group_name_H-M   'P 1'
#
loop_
_entity.id
_entity.type
_entity.pdbx_description
1 polymer ?
#
loop_
_entity_poly.entity_id
_entity_poly.type
_entity_poly.pdbx_seq_one_letter_code
_entity_poly.pdbx_strand_id
1 'polypeptide(L)' 'MLGRFVETCLAKRGLVIAFFAVLIGLGILALKEISIDAIPDIGENQVIVYADWQGRSPKDVEDQVTYPLSVNLMGIP' A
#
# COMPACT_ATOMS: atom_id res chain seq x y z
N MET A 1 -18.78 -26.10 25.75
CA MET A 1 -17.86 -25.96 24.60
C MET A 1 -16.63 -25.16 24.97
N LEU A 2 -16.78 -23.94 25.50
CA LEU A 2 -15.66 -23.11 25.96
C LEU A 2 -14.81 -23.76 27.08
N GLY A 3 -15.45 -24.38 28.07
CA GLY A 3 -14.75 -25.09 29.15
C GLY A 3 -13.84 -26.21 28.64
N ARG A 4 -14.34 -27.07 27.75
CA ARG A 4 -13.56 -28.14 27.10
C ARG A 4 -12.37 -27.61 26.29
N PHE A 5 -12.53 -26.44 25.65
CA PHE A 5 -11.44 -25.78 24.94
C PHE A 5 -10.35 -25.31 25.91
N VAL A 6 -10.73 -24.61 26.98
CA VAL A 6 -9.79 -24.14 28.01
C VAL A 6 -9.10 -25.31 28.71
N GLU A 7 -9.83 -26.37 29.07
CA GLU A 7 -9.27 -27.60 29.63
C GLU A 7 -8.24 -28.25 28.70
N THR A 8 -8.52 -28.27 27.39
CA THR A 8 -7.58 -28.81 26.40
C THR A 8 -6.31 -27.94 26.29
N CYS A 9 -6.46 -26.62 26.34
CA CYS A 9 -5.34 -25.67 26.36
C CYS A 9 -4.48 -25.82 27.62
N LEU A 10 -5.12 -26.00 28.79
CA LEU A 10 -4.42 -26.22 30.07
C LEU A 10 -3.72 -27.59 30.11
N ALA A 11 -4.38 -28.65 29.63
CA ALA A 11 -3.81 -29.99 29.55
C ALA A 11 -2.60 -30.04 28.60
N LYS A 12 -2.65 -29.30 27.49
CA LYS A 12 -1.55 -29.17 26.51
C LYS A 12 -0.79 -27.86 26.65
N ARG A 13 -0.63 -27.35 27.88
CA ARG A 13 0.01 -26.04 28.16
C ARG A 13 1.39 -25.87 27.52
N GLY A 14 2.18 -26.94 27.44
CA GLY A 14 3.50 -26.90 26.80
C GLY A 14 3.41 -26.59 25.30
N LEU A 15 2.44 -27.17 24.59
CA LEU A 15 2.20 -26.91 23.17
C LEU A 15 1.67 -25.49 22.96
N VAL A 16 0.78 -25.02 23.84
CA VAL A 16 0.26 -23.65 23.80
C VAL A 16 1.40 -22.63 23.97
N ILE A 17 2.29 -22.84 24.96
CA ILE A 17 3.45 -21.98 25.19
C ILE A 17 4.41 -22.02 24.00
N ALA A 18 4.72 -23.20 23.47
CA ALA A 18 5.60 -23.34 22.31
C ALA A 18 5.02 -22.61 21.08
N PHE A 19 3.72 -22.76 20.84
CA PHE A 19 3.03 -22.05 19.77
C PHE A 19 3.11 -20.53 19.95
N PHE A 20 2.87 -20.03 21.17
CA PHE A 20 3.01 -18.61 21.48
C PHE A 20 4.45 -18.10 21.29
N ALA A 21 5.45 -18.88 21.69
CA ALA A 21 6.86 -18.53 21.49
C ALA A 21 7.21 -18.40 20.00
N VAL A 22 6.70 -19.31 19.17
CA VAL A 22 6.85 -19.22 17.71
C VAL A 22 6.16 -17.96 17.18
N LEU A 23 4.93 -17.67 17.60
CA LEU A 23 4.23 -16.45 17.18
C LEU A 23 4.98 -15.18 17.57
N ILE A 24 5.57 -15.12 18.78
CA ILE A 24 6.40 -14.00 19.20
C ILE A 24 7.64 -13.88 18.30
N GLY A 25 8.31 -15.00 18.01
CA GLY A 25 9.46 -15.02 17.09
C GLY A 25 9.12 -14.48 15.71
N LEU A 26 8.01 -14.94 15.12
CA LEU A 26 7.49 -14.45 13.85
C LEU A 26 7.11 -12.96 13.91
N GLY A 27 6.50 -12.52 15.02
CA GLY A 27 6.16 -11.12 15.24
C GLY A 27 7.41 -10.23 15.31
N ILE A 28 8.47 -10.67 15.96
CA ILE A 28 9.76 -9.94 15.99
C ILE A 28 10.38 -9.85 14.59
N LEU A 29 10.32 -10.91 13.79
CA LEU A 29 10.80 -10.88 12.41
C LEU A 29 9.98 -9.88 11.57
N ALA A 30 8.66 -9.93 11.66
CA ALA A 30 7.78 -9.01 10.97
C ALA A 30 8.04 -7.54 11.36
N LEU A 31 8.25 -7.26 12.65
CA LEU A 31 8.59 -5.91 13.14
C LEU A 31 9.93 -5.40 12.62
N LYS A 32 10.88 -6.28 12.27
CA LYS A 32 12.16 -5.88 11.67
C LYS A 32 12.06 -5.62 10.17
N GLU A 33 11.13 -6.28 9.49
CA GLU A 33 10.95 -6.18 8.04
C GLU A 33 9.93 -5.11 7.64
N ILE A 34 9.02 -4.73 8.54
CA ILE A 34 8.02 -3.71 8.23
C ILE A 34 8.70 -2.37 7.92
N SER A 35 8.41 -1.85 6.74
CA SER A 35 8.84 -0.50 6.34
C SER A 35 7.97 0.51 7.07
N ILE A 36 8.59 1.41 7.84
CA ILE A 36 7.90 2.45 8.60
C ILE A 36 8.22 3.79 7.93
N ASP A 37 7.18 4.55 7.60
CA ASP A 37 7.30 5.94 7.14
C ASP A 37 6.92 6.90 8.28
N ALA A 38 7.58 8.06 8.31
CA ALA A 38 7.33 9.11 9.28
C ALA A 38 6.05 9.89 8.99
N ILE A 39 5.59 9.89 7.74
CA ILE A 39 4.42 10.63 7.27
C ILE A 39 3.47 9.63 6.60
N PRO A 40 2.15 9.68 6.87
CA PRO A 40 1.21 8.88 6.12
C PRO A 40 1.16 9.32 4.65
N ASP A 41 0.88 8.39 3.73
CA ASP A 41 0.65 8.74 2.33
C ASP A 41 -0.62 9.59 2.23
N ILE A 42 -0.41 10.88 1.97
CA ILE A 42 -1.44 11.90 1.77
C ILE A 42 -1.51 12.35 0.30
N GLY A 43 -0.73 11.73 -0.58
CA GLY A 43 -0.70 12.06 -1.99
C GLY A 43 -2.02 11.71 -2.65
N GLU A 44 -2.48 12.57 -3.55
CA GLU A 44 -3.51 12.17 -4.49
C GLU A 44 -2.91 11.16 -5.48
N ASN A 45 -3.71 10.19 -5.92
CA ASN A 45 -3.30 9.24 -6.96
C ASN A 45 -3.26 9.94 -8.32
N GLN A 46 -2.18 10.69 -8.55
CA GLN A 46 -2.00 11.53 -9.73
C GLN A 46 -1.14 10.82 -10.79
N VAL A 47 -1.60 10.86 -12.05
CA VAL A 47 -0.81 10.43 -13.21
C VAL A 47 -0.33 11.65 -13.97
N ILE A 48 0.98 11.80 -14.12
CA ILE A 48 1.59 12.91 -14.86
C ILE A 48 1.84 12.48 -16.30
N VAL A 49 1.23 13.18 -17.26
CA VAL A 49 1.48 13.00 -18.69
C VAL A 49 2.42 14.09 -19.17
N TYR A 50 3.60 13.71 -19.62
CA TYR A 50 4.60 14.61 -20.17
C TYR A 50 4.74 14.41 -21.68
N ALA A 51 4.60 15.48 -22.45
CA ALA A 51 4.73 15.49 -23.90
C ALA A 51 5.64 16.64 -24.33
N ASP A 52 6.83 16.30 -24.82
CA ASP A 52 7.79 17.30 -25.30
C ASP A 52 7.56 17.62 -26.79
N TRP A 53 7.61 18.90 -27.15
CA TRP A 53 7.52 19.35 -28.53
C TRP A 53 8.37 20.60 -28.79
N GLN A 54 9.66 20.35 -29.03
CA GLN A 54 10.66 21.39 -29.24
C GLN A 54 10.40 22.23 -30.50
N GLY A 55 10.68 23.52 -30.41
CA GLY A 55 10.62 24.46 -31.53
C GLY A 55 9.20 24.92 -31.92
N ARG A 56 8.18 24.58 -31.12
CA ARG A 56 6.80 25.07 -31.31
C ARG A 56 6.46 26.23 -30.40
N SER A 57 5.52 27.05 -30.85
CA SER A 57 5.01 28.14 -30.03
C SER A 57 4.19 27.58 -28.87
N PRO A 58 4.11 28.27 -27.72
CA PRO A 58 3.25 27.84 -26.60
C PRO A 58 1.79 27.65 -27.02
N LYS A 59 1.32 28.43 -28.00
CA LYS A 59 -0.04 28.30 -28.54
C LYS A 59 -0.22 26.99 -29.31
N ASP A 60 0.74 26.61 -30.14
CA ASP A 60 0.66 25.32 -30.86
C ASP A 60 0.68 24.14 -29.89
N VAL A 61 1.47 24.21 -28.82
CA VAL A 61 1.52 23.19 -27.77
C VAL A 61 0.18 23.09 -27.05
N GLU A 62 -0.43 24.23 -26.68
CA GLU A 62 -1.76 24.24 -26.05
C GLU A 62 -2.83 23.64 -26.98
N ASP A 63 -2.95 24.18 -28.19
CA ASP A 63 -4.04 23.85 -29.12
C ASP A 63 -3.96 22.40 -29.62
N GLN A 64 -2.76 21.83 -29.74
CA GLN A 64 -2.55 20.51 -30.36
C GLN A 64 -2.12 19.41 -29.39
N VAL A 65 -1.63 19.75 -28.20
CA VAL A 65 -1.14 18.76 -27.21
C VAL A 65 -1.94 18.87 -25.92
N THR A 66 -1.80 19.97 -25.18
CA THR A 66 -2.38 20.10 -23.83
C THR A 66 -3.91 20.03 -23.85
N TYR A 67 -4.56 20.79 -24.73
CA TYR A 67 -6.02 20.86 -24.77
C TYR A 67 -6.65 19.53 -25.19
N PRO A 68 -6.25 18.86 -26.29
CA PRO A 68 -6.77 17.54 -26.62
C PRO A 68 -6.51 16.51 -25.52
N LEU A 69 -5.31 16.50 -24.91
CA LEU A 69 -5.01 15.55 -23.83
C LEU A 69 -5.90 15.78 -22.61
N SER A 70 -6.05 17.03 -22.15
CA SER A 70 -6.88 17.32 -20.97
C SER A 70 -8.34 16.94 -21.16
N VAL A 71 -8.94 17.25 -22.32
CA VAL A 71 -10.34 16.91 -22.60
C VAL A 71 -10.56 15.40 -22.74
N ASN A 72 -9.66 14.68 -23.41
CA ASN A 72 -9.79 13.23 -23.59
C ASN A 72 -9.51 12.44 -22.30
N LEU A 73 -8.70 13.00 -21.39
CA LEU A 73 -8.40 12.41 -20.10
C LEU A 73 -9.40 12.81 -19.01
N MET A 74 -10.33 13.75 -19.28
CA MET A 74 -11.44 14.04 -18.37
C MET A 74 -12.42 12.86 -18.35
N GLY A 75 -12.69 12.31 -17.17
CA GLY A 75 -13.70 11.27 -16.96
C GLY A 75 -13.22 9.85 -17.25
N ILE A 76 -11.90 9.63 -17.37
CA ILE A 76 -11.32 8.28 -17.33
C ILE A 76 -11.54 7.65 -15.93
N PRO A 77 -11.87 6.35 -15.85
CA PRO A 77 -12.12 5.65 -14.59
C PRO A 77 -10.84 5.46 -13.76
#